data_AF-A0A970P156-F1
#
_entry.id   AF-A0A970P156-F1
#
_cell.length_a   1.000
_cell.length_b   1.000
_cell.length_c   1.000
_cell.angle_alpha   90.00
_cell.angle_beta   90.00
_cell.angle_gamma   90.00
#
_symmetry.space_group_name_H-M   'P 1'
#
loop_
_entity.id
_entity.type
_entity.pdbx_description
1 polymer ?
#
loop_
_entity_poly.entity_id
_entity_poly.type
_entity_poly.pdbx_seq_one_letter_code
_entity_poly.pdbx_strand_id
1 'polypeptide(L)'
;MNPNQRLSIMTFPQFFDGNKLHINIVVLPRDHNPLNLIIVGEEPQIPDATAAFADAHFSFGAQLIQGFGANSLPQPKPPGEAISLVTTSPENPREIFEAMANHLQIFNLNMLNSNINLQNIPSERQFEKARPMQYSVYKHLPKTYLKATGIHTPRTKNAFTDDRYHCAVKSAKFHQGFKKSSNIISWGKVFAHILRQPLLARAAGFIYPASLPILENTFPEGGFLYIDLADGSSFSPQQSADDTFIKKYAAMIPALKPDEPLQVFAPLLYPVSTVHDGNYDRLFIETAEYDDGFAKIVHCHQPPHRDLLVEEADGSYPVKDTGISLGWDDEQILIWYMRQLMIDSSVTSPEKRLDAPIGVFGYVIDVRETSETAEPENPWESLNLVSNKLPLTLPKNPSSPDDFIELGDFNGELPYQVYPLQLDGTEQVTGQMQPYWLPMYFASWNGHSMVLPDEDAAKIYQTTNKDVDADPDGQPATDQDGNPVSTGTGVTGAAKNNLNRIYNPGPVNTQ
;
A
#
# COMPACT_ATOMS: atom_id res chain seq x y z
N MET A 1 -3.92 3.94 -21.73
CA MET A 1 -2.86 3.12 -21.09
C MET A 1 -1.84 2.79 -22.17
N ASN A 2 -0.54 2.97 -21.94
CA ASN A 2 0.45 2.65 -22.96
C ASN A 2 0.51 1.11 -23.15
N PRO A 3 0.33 0.59 -24.38
CA PRO A 3 0.33 -0.84 -24.63
C PRO A 3 1.69 -1.48 -24.33
N ASN A 4 2.80 -0.75 -24.52
CA ASN A 4 4.15 -1.29 -24.45
C ASN A 4 4.80 -1.22 -23.06
N GLN A 5 4.22 -0.45 -22.12
CA GLN A 5 4.74 -0.37 -20.75
C GLN A 5 4.70 -1.72 -20.04
N ARG A 6 5.86 -2.23 -19.62
CA ARG A 6 6.04 -3.54 -18.95
C ARG A 6 6.47 -3.46 -17.49
N LEU A 7 7.29 -2.47 -17.16
CA LEU A 7 7.87 -2.31 -15.83
C LEU A 7 7.57 -0.93 -15.26
N SER A 8 7.62 -0.83 -13.93
CA SER A 8 7.73 0.44 -13.23
C SER A 8 8.93 0.42 -12.30
N ILE A 9 9.75 1.48 -12.32
CA ILE A 9 10.82 1.71 -11.37
C ILE A 9 10.42 2.90 -10.49
N MET A 10 10.39 2.66 -9.19
CA MET A 10 10.03 3.63 -8.17
C MET A 10 11.19 3.81 -7.21
N THR A 11 11.43 5.05 -6.80
CA THR A 11 12.56 5.42 -5.95
C THR A 11 12.03 5.83 -4.59
N PHE A 12 12.48 5.17 -3.52
CA PHE A 12 12.07 5.49 -2.15
C PHE A 12 13.30 5.84 -1.30
N PRO A 13 13.54 7.12 -0.99
CA PRO A 13 14.52 7.48 0.02
C PRO A 13 14.11 6.90 1.38
N GLN A 14 15.10 6.59 2.21
CA GLN A 14 14.90 6.01 3.54
C GLN A 14 15.49 6.92 4.62
N PHE A 15 16.77 7.27 4.48
CA PHE A 15 17.48 8.06 5.49
C PHE A 15 18.74 8.65 4.87
N PHE A 16 19.10 9.85 5.29
CA PHE A 16 20.36 10.49 4.98
C PHE A 16 21.24 10.51 6.23
N ASP A 17 22.43 9.90 6.17
CA ASP A 17 23.31 9.74 7.34
C ASP A 17 24.30 10.90 7.55
N GLY A 18 24.17 11.99 6.80
CA GLY A 18 25.12 13.10 6.76
C GLY A 18 26.12 13.01 5.60
N ASN A 19 26.25 11.84 4.95
CA ASN A 19 27.16 11.66 3.82
C ASN A 19 26.52 10.87 2.67
N LYS A 20 25.76 9.83 2.98
CA LYS A 20 25.08 8.95 2.04
C LYS A 20 23.57 9.00 2.23
N LEU A 21 22.87 9.07 1.11
CA LEU A 21 21.44 8.85 1.06
C LEU A 21 21.18 7.37 0.82
N HIS A 22 20.50 6.73 1.77
CA HIS A 22 20.05 5.35 1.68
C HIS A 22 18.69 5.32 0.98
N ILE A 23 18.56 4.44 -0.01
CA ILE A 23 17.37 4.35 -0.85
C ILE A 23 16.97 2.90 -1.06
N ASN A 24 15.68 2.67 -1.26
CA ASN A 24 15.13 1.44 -1.80
C ASN A 24 14.63 1.68 -3.22
N ILE A 25 15.13 0.88 -4.16
CA ILE A 25 14.69 0.88 -5.55
C ILE A 25 13.65 -0.22 -5.68
N VAL A 26 12.44 0.15 -6.10
CA VAL A 26 11.33 -0.79 -6.27
C VAL A 26 11.06 -1.01 -7.74
N VAL A 27 11.25 -2.23 -8.23
CA VAL A 27 11.00 -2.63 -9.62
C VAL A 27 9.81 -3.58 -9.65
N LEU A 28 8.74 -3.18 -10.34
CA LEU A 28 7.52 -3.98 -10.43
C LEU A 28 7.15 -4.30 -11.89
N PRO A 29 6.91 -5.59 -12.21
CA PRO A 29 6.28 -5.97 -13.46
C PRO A 29 4.77 -5.69 -13.42
N ARG A 30 4.22 -5.33 -14.57
CA ARG A 30 2.81 -4.94 -14.71
C ARG A 30 1.90 -6.15 -14.91
N ASP A 31 1.35 -6.75 -13.85
CA ASP A 31 0.35 -7.87 -13.91
C ASP A 31 0.67 -8.98 -14.96
N HIS A 32 1.95 -9.17 -15.28
CA HIS A 32 2.45 -10.15 -16.25
C HIS A 32 2.85 -11.45 -15.56
N ASN A 33 2.98 -12.52 -16.34
CA ASN A 33 3.59 -13.73 -15.80
C ASN A 33 5.11 -13.48 -15.64
N PRO A 34 5.66 -13.46 -14.42
CA PRO A 34 7.07 -13.19 -14.18
C PRO A 34 7.99 -14.33 -14.64
N LEU A 35 7.45 -15.53 -14.87
CA LEU A 35 8.18 -16.73 -15.29
C LEU A 35 8.38 -16.80 -16.81
N ASN A 36 7.58 -16.06 -17.57
CA ASN A 36 7.65 -15.97 -19.02
C ASN A 36 8.45 -14.72 -19.45
N LEU A 37 9.00 -14.77 -20.67
CA LEU A 37 9.65 -13.63 -21.33
C LEU A 37 8.78 -12.38 -21.20
N ILE A 38 9.37 -11.23 -20.84
CA ILE A 38 8.60 -10.03 -20.46
C ILE A 38 7.80 -9.42 -21.63
N ILE A 39 8.21 -9.68 -22.86
CA ILE A 39 7.54 -9.27 -24.09
C ILE A 39 7.85 -10.29 -25.19
N VAL A 40 6.81 -10.73 -25.92
CA VAL A 40 6.91 -11.70 -27.03
C VAL A 40 5.93 -11.36 -28.16
N GLY A 41 6.34 -11.62 -29.40
CA GLY A 41 5.48 -11.59 -30.58
C GLY A 41 5.09 -10.20 -31.06
N GLU A 42 5.90 -9.18 -30.77
CA GLU A 42 5.65 -7.82 -31.26
C GLU A 42 6.39 -7.57 -32.59
N GLU A 43 5.63 -7.46 -33.67
CA GLU A 43 6.13 -7.09 -35.00
C GLU A 43 5.35 -5.86 -35.53
N PRO A 44 6.01 -4.76 -35.94
CA PRO A 44 7.36 -4.30 -35.59
C PRO A 44 7.33 -2.95 -34.84
N GLN A 45 7.74 -2.94 -33.56
CA GLN A 45 8.09 -1.68 -32.86
C GLN A 45 9.08 -1.88 -31.69
N ILE A 46 9.04 -3.01 -30.98
CA ILE A 46 9.95 -3.33 -29.86
C ILE A 46 10.50 -4.75 -30.03
N PRO A 47 11.81 -4.99 -29.87
CA PRO A 47 12.37 -6.32 -29.94
C PRO A 47 11.91 -7.21 -28.78
N ASP A 48 11.59 -8.47 -29.08
CA ASP A 48 11.29 -9.49 -28.08
C ASP A 48 12.40 -9.59 -27.04
N ALA A 49 12.01 -9.80 -25.78
CA ALA A 49 12.98 -9.98 -24.70
C ALA A 49 13.44 -11.44 -24.64
N THR A 50 14.71 -11.64 -24.30
CA THR A 50 15.31 -12.96 -24.14
C THR A 50 15.22 -13.49 -22.71
N ALA A 51 14.79 -12.67 -21.75
CA ALA A 51 14.67 -13.01 -20.34
C ALA A 51 13.26 -12.79 -19.80
N ALA A 52 12.86 -13.62 -18.84
CA ALA A 52 11.71 -13.37 -17.98
C ALA A 52 12.06 -12.36 -16.89
N PHE A 53 11.07 -11.80 -16.20
CA PHE A 53 11.34 -10.96 -15.03
C PHE A 53 12.11 -11.74 -13.95
N ALA A 54 11.72 -12.99 -13.73
CA ALA A 54 12.33 -13.90 -12.78
C ALA A 54 13.79 -14.28 -13.09
N ASP A 55 14.29 -13.99 -14.30
CA ASP A 55 15.69 -14.26 -14.69
C ASP A 55 16.46 -12.96 -14.97
N ALA A 56 15.86 -11.80 -14.70
CA ALA A 56 16.43 -10.52 -15.04
C ALA A 56 17.58 -10.16 -14.09
N HIS A 57 18.70 -9.76 -14.69
CA HIS A 57 19.82 -9.13 -13.99
C HIS A 57 19.71 -7.62 -14.16
N PHE A 58 19.32 -6.94 -13.09
CA PHE A 58 19.20 -5.48 -13.09
C PHE A 58 20.48 -4.81 -12.61
N SER A 59 20.86 -3.75 -13.32
CA SER A 59 21.89 -2.81 -12.92
C SER A 59 21.29 -1.41 -12.96
N PHE A 60 21.59 -0.57 -11.98
CA PHE A 60 20.90 0.71 -11.79
C PHE A 60 21.85 1.90 -11.83
N GLY A 61 21.31 3.03 -12.31
CA GLY A 61 21.95 4.33 -12.27
C GLY A 61 21.02 5.37 -11.62
N ALA A 62 21.57 6.17 -10.70
CA ALA A 62 20.87 7.28 -10.09
C ALA A 62 20.98 8.55 -10.94
N GLN A 63 19.85 9.20 -11.17
CA GLN A 63 19.75 10.46 -11.90
C GLN A 63 19.28 11.56 -10.95
N LEU A 64 20.05 12.65 -10.92
CA LEU A 64 19.84 13.77 -10.01
C LEU A 64 19.37 15.00 -10.78
N ILE A 65 18.30 15.60 -10.29
CA ILE A 65 17.77 16.88 -10.76
C ILE A 65 17.84 17.84 -9.58
N GLN A 66 18.69 18.86 -9.69
CA GLN A 66 18.92 19.82 -8.61
C GLN A 66 17.94 20.99 -8.70
N GLY A 67 17.34 21.35 -7.57
CA GLY A 67 16.35 22.42 -7.46
C GLY A 67 15.07 22.15 -8.24
N PHE A 68 14.21 23.17 -8.28
CA PHE A 68 12.88 23.12 -8.92
C PHE A 68 12.75 24.16 -10.03
N GLY A 69 13.82 24.38 -10.82
CA GLY A 69 14.02 25.52 -11.73
C GLY A 69 12.96 25.74 -12.83
N ALA A 70 13.38 25.98 -14.08
CA ALA A 70 12.46 26.39 -15.15
C ALA A 70 11.34 25.37 -15.44
N ASN A 71 11.60 24.09 -15.16
CA ASN A 71 10.61 23.02 -15.14
C ASN A 71 10.49 22.51 -13.70
N SER A 72 9.31 22.65 -13.10
CA SER A 72 9.08 22.21 -11.71
C SER A 72 9.00 20.69 -11.56
N LEU A 73 8.82 19.94 -12.64
CA LEU A 73 8.59 18.49 -12.63
C LEU A 73 9.77 17.71 -13.25
N PRO A 74 9.98 16.44 -12.86
CA PRO A 74 11.18 15.69 -13.22
C PRO A 74 11.18 15.26 -14.69
N GLN A 75 12.20 15.70 -15.41
CA GLN A 75 12.40 15.40 -16.83
C GLN A 75 13.48 14.31 -16.99
N PRO A 76 13.39 13.45 -18.03
CA PRO A 76 14.40 12.43 -18.27
C PRO A 76 15.75 13.08 -18.61
N LYS A 77 16.80 12.63 -17.95
CA LYS A 77 18.20 12.98 -18.22
C LYS A 77 18.90 11.91 -19.08
N PRO A 78 19.95 12.27 -19.83
CA PRO A 78 20.75 11.32 -20.57
C PRO A 78 21.36 10.22 -19.67
N PRO A 79 21.39 8.94 -20.09
CA PRO A 79 21.96 7.85 -19.30
C PRO A 79 23.42 8.07 -18.89
N GLY A 80 24.22 8.77 -19.70
CA GLY A 80 25.62 9.07 -19.41
C GLY A 80 25.86 10.00 -18.21
N GLU A 81 24.81 10.65 -17.69
CA GLU A 81 24.88 11.45 -16.46
C GLU A 81 24.52 10.65 -15.19
N ALA A 82 24.16 9.37 -15.34
CA ALA A 82 23.77 8.54 -14.22
C ALA A 82 24.97 8.17 -13.32
N ILE A 83 24.76 8.25 -12.02
CA ILE A 83 25.70 7.74 -11.02
C ILE A 83 25.43 6.25 -10.84
N SER A 84 26.41 5.39 -11.14
CA SER A 84 26.25 3.95 -10.99
C SER A 84 25.97 3.57 -9.53
N LEU A 85 24.98 2.72 -9.33
CA LEU A 85 24.61 2.21 -8.01
C LEU A 85 25.09 0.77 -7.83
N VAL A 86 25.56 0.48 -6.61
CA VAL A 86 25.88 -0.88 -6.19
C VAL A 86 24.65 -1.47 -5.51
N THR A 87 24.12 -2.55 -6.11
CA THR A 87 22.99 -3.32 -5.59
C THR A 87 23.32 -4.80 -5.58
N THR A 88 22.70 -5.54 -4.67
CA THR A 88 22.80 -7.00 -4.62
C THR A 88 21.60 -7.61 -5.33
N SER A 89 21.85 -8.38 -6.39
CA SER A 89 20.80 -9.18 -7.04
C SER A 89 20.41 -10.36 -6.15
N PRO A 90 19.12 -10.73 -6.10
CA PRO A 90 18.71 -11.96 -5.43
C PRO A 90 19.29 -13.18 -6.15
N GLU A 91 19.56 -14.26 -5.40
CA GLU A 91 20.19 -15.45 -5.95
C GLU A 91 19.27 -16.23 -6.90
N ASN A 92 18.04 -16.56 -6.47
CA ASN A 92 17.11 -17.40 -7.23
C ASN A 92 15.65 -16.87 -7.21
N PRO A 93 15.39 -15.66 -7.74
CA PRO A 93 14.05 -15.07 -7.73
C PRO A 93 12.99 -15.93 -8.47
N ARG A 94 13.39 -16.74 -9.46
CA ARG A 94 12.51 -17.70 -10.14
C ARG A 94 11.85 -18.71 -9.21
N GLU A 95 12.59 -19.27 -8.26
CA GLU A 95 12.04 -20.27 -7.33
C GLU A 95 10.93 -19.66 -6.46
N ILE A 96 11.03 -18.37 -6.11
CA ILE A 96 9.98 -17.66 -5.36
C ILE A 96 8.68 -17.62 -6.16
N PHE A 97 8.74 -17.23 -7.44
CA PHE A 97 7.54 -17.13 -8.28
C PHE A 97 6.93 -18.51 -8.58
N GLU A 98 7.75 -19.54 -8.76
CA GLU A 98 7.28 -20.93 -8.91
C GLU A 98 6.61 -21.44 -7.64
N ALA A 99 7.19 -21.18 -6.46
CA ALA A 99 6.56 -21.50 -5.18
C ALA A 99 5.22 -20.78 -5.02
N MET A 100 5.17 -19.46 -5.28
CA MET A 100 3.91 -18.69 -5.20
C MET A 100 2.84 -19.22 -6.16
N ALA A 101 3.22 -19.64 -7.37
CA ALA A 101 2.32 -20.29 -8.32
C ALA A 101 1.77 -21.64 -7.81
N ASN A 102 2.54 -22.38 -7.01
CA ASN A 102 2.09 -23.64 -6.41
C ASN A 102 1.16 -23.43 -5.20
N HIS A 103 1.34 -22.34 -4.45
CA HIS A 103 0.53 -22.03 -3.26
C HIS A 103 -0.77 -21.28 -3.56
N LEU A 104 -0.86 -20.58 -4.70
CA LEU A 104 -1.96 -19.69 -5.02
C LEU A 104 -2.70 -20.13 -6.29
N GLN A 105 -4.01 -19.92 -6.32
CA GLN A 105 -4.80 -20.15 -7.52
C GLN A 105 -4.70 -18.94 -8.44
N ILE A 106 -3.78 -18.98 -9.41
CA ILE A 106 -3.53 -17.86 -10.32
C ILE A 106 -4.38 -17.99 -11.58
N PHE A 107 -5.12 -16.95 -11.92
CA PHE A 107 -5.87 -16.87 -13.17
C PHE A 107 -4.92 -16.85 -14.36
N ASN A 108 -5.11 -17.76 -15.33
CA ASN A 108 -4.28 -17.88 -16.53
C ASN A 108 -2.78 -17.93 -16.20
N LEU A 109 -2.40 -18.91 -15.37
CA LEU A 109 -1.03 -19.11 -14.89
C LEU A 109 0.01 -19.05 -16.03
N ASN A 110 -0.32 -19.60 -17.20
CA ASN A 110 0.58 -19.72 -18.35
C ASN A 110 0.44 -18.58 -19.39
N MET A 111 -0.10 -17.43 -18.99
CA MET A 111 -0.26 -16.27 -19.88
C MET A 111 1.05 -15.87 -20.57
N LEU A 112 1.04 -15.73 -21.90
CA LEU A 112 2.13 -15.12 -22.65
C LEU A 112 2.07 -13.59 -22.51
N ASN A 113 3.21 -12.93 -22.36
CA ASN A 113 3.29 -11.49 -22.17
C ASN A 113 3.31 -10.72 -23.52
N SER A 114 2.31 -10.92 -24.36
CA SER A 114 2.12 -10.20 -25.63
C SER A 114 1.12 -9.05 -25.49
N ASN A 115 1.20 -8.01 -26.33
CA ASN A 115 0.24 -6.91 -26.34
C ASN A 115 -1.20 -7.39 -26.54
N ILE A 116 -1.40 -8.44 -27.36
CA ILE A 116 -2.73 -9.03 -27.59
C ILE A 116 -3.31 -9.55 -26.28
N ASN A 117 -2.54 -10.29 -25.48
CA ASN A 117 -3.02 -10.81 -24.20
C ASN A 117 -3.26 -9.68 -23.19
N LEU A 118 -2.45 -8.62 -23.23
CA LEU A 118 -2.57 -7.47 -22.34
C LEU A 118 -3.74 -6.54 -22.69
N GLN A 119 -4.10 -6.45 -23.96
CA GLN A 119 -5.28 -5.72 -24.41
C GLN A 119 -6.56 -6.50 -24.13
N ASN A 120 -6.50 -7.83 -24.13
CA ASN A 120 -7.63 -8.72 -23.89
C ASN A 120 -7.67 -9.27 -22.45
N ILE A 121 -7.06 -8.57 -21.50
CA ILE A 121 -7.14 -8.92 -20.08
C ILE A 121 -8.63 -8.90 -19.66
N PRO A 122 -9.14 -9.94 -18.97
CA PRO A 122 -10.51 -9.95 -18.46
C PRO A 122 -10.82 -8.72 -17.61
N SER A 123 -12.07 -8.25 -17.63
CA SER A 123 -12.51 -7.05 -16.89
C SER A 123 -12.11 -7.07 -15.40
N GLU A 124 -12.11 -8.25 -14.77
CA GLU A 124 -11.71 -8.47 -13.37
C GLU A 124 -10.23 -8.18 -13.07
N ARG A 125 -9.39 -8.12 -14.11
CA ARG A 125 -7.96 -7.82 -14.05
C ARG A 125 -7.62 -6.46 -14.67
N GLN A 126 -8.60 -5.80 -15.30
CA GLN A 126 -8.39 -4.45 -15.82
C GLN A 126 -8.32 -3.46 -14.66
N PHE A 127 -7.53 -2.41 -14.83
CA PHE A 127 -7.54 -1.29 -13.90
C PHE A 127 -8.96 -0.72 -13.85
N GLU A 128 -9.50 -0.55 -12.64
CA GLU A 128 -10.77 0.15 -12.49
C GLU A 128 -10.67 1.52 -13.15
N LYS A 129 -11.74 1.93 -13.83
CA LYS A 129 -11.81 3.25 -14.44
C LYS A 129 -11.77 4.34 -13.34
N ALA A 130 -11.31 5.53 -13.72
CA ALA A 130 -11.44 6.68 -12.84
C ALA A 130 -12.93 6.94 -12.55
N ARG A 131 -13.23 7.27 -11.29
CA ARG A 131 -14.60 7.50 -10.81
C ARG A 131 -14.89 9.00 -10.71
N PRO A 132 -16.14 9.45 -10.92
CA PRO A 132 -16.51 10.81 -10.54
C PRO A 132 -16.26 11.07 -9.05
N MET A 133 -15.94 12.31 -8.67
CA MET A 133 -15.64 12.68 -7.28
C MET A 133 -16.72 12.23 -6.28
N GLN A 134 -18.00 12.31 -6.65
CA GLN A 134 -19.13 11.91 -5.81
C GLN A 134 -19.26 10.38 -5.58
N TYR A 135 -18.45 9.56 -6.25
CA TYR A 135 -18.43 8.10 -6.09
C TYR A 135 -17.01 7.58 -5.85
N SER A 136 -16.08 8.45 -5.44
CA SER A 136 -14.71 8.05 -5.08
C SER A 136 -14.68 7.54 -3.64
N VAL A 137 -14.10 8.30 -2.71
CA VAL A 137 -13.95 7.92 -1.32
C VAL A 137 -14.56 8.97 -0.42
N TYR A 138 -15.28 8.52 0.60
CA TYR A 138 -15.89 9.32 1.64
C TYR A 138 -15.26 9.01 3.00
N LYS A 139 -15.29 9.99 3.91
CA LYS A 139 -14.80 9.86 5.28
C LYS A 139 -15.63 10.73 6.20
N HIS A 140 -16.03 10.16 7.34
CA HIS A 140 -16.49 10.95 8.49
C HIS A 140 -15.28 11.51 9.23
N LEU A 141 -15.27 12.80 9.52
CA LEU A 141 -14.27 13.44 10.36
C LEU A 141 -14.74 13.41 11.81
N PRO A 142 -14.10 12.62 12.68
CA PRO A 142 -14.50 12.52 14.08
C PRO A 142 -14.32 13.86 14.82
N LYS A 143 -15.10 14.08 15.88
CA LYS A 143 -15.00 15.26 16.75
C LYS A 143 -13.61 15.40 17.36
N THR A 144 -12.92 14.29 17.64
CA THR A 144 -11.52 14.29 18.11
C THR A 144 -10.56 14.85 17.08
N TYR A 145 -10.75 14.54 15.80
CA TYR A 145 -9.97 15.13 14.71
C TYR A 145 -10.24 16.64 14.59
N LEU A 146 -11.52 17.05 14.63
CA LEU A 146 -11.89 18.48 14.59
C LEU A 146 -11.29 19.24 15.78
N LYS A 147 -11.26 18.63 16.97
CA LYS A 147 -10.63 19.21 18.17
C LYS A 147 -9.11 19.31 18.03
N ALA A 148 -8.45 18.29 17.47
CA ALA A 148 -7.00 18.26 17.30
C ALA A 148 -6.51 19.31 16.29
N THR A 149 -7.29 19.55 15.24
CA THR A 149 -6.94 20.48 14.16
C THR A 149 -7.44 21.91 14.38
N GLY A 150 -8.49 22.09 15.19
CA GLY A 150 -9.21 23.36 15.28
C GLY A 150 -9.95 23.74 13.98
N ILE A 151 -10.05 22.83 13.01
CA ILE A 151 -10.69 23.07 11.72
C ILE A 151 -12.21 22.97 11.86
N HIS A 152 -12.92 23.95 11.32
CA HIS A 152 -14.39 23.99 11.30
C HIS A 152 -14.98 23.65 9.92
N THR A 153 -14.17 23.56 8.87
CA THR A 153 -14.65 23.27 7.52
C THR A 153 -13.71 22.30 6.80
N PRO A 154 -14.19 21.15 6.33
CA PRO A 154 -13.36 20.19 5.61
C PRO A 154 -12.77 20.77 4.31
N ARG A 155 -11.57 20.30 3.95
CA ARG A 155 -10.83 20.65 2.72
C ARG A 155 -11.49 20.10 1.45
N THR A 156 -12.37 19.10 1.57
CA THR A 156 -13.05 18.42 0.46
C THR A 156 -14.52 18.14 0.76
N LYS A 157 -15.35 18.09 -0.28
CA LYS A 157 -16.80 17.81 -0.18
C LYS A 157 -17.13 16.37 0.21
N ASN A 158 -16.14 15.48 0.12
CA ASN A 158 -16.25 14.06 0.45
C ASN A 158 -15.92 13.76 1.92
N ALA A 159 -15.51 14.78 2.67
CA ALA A 159 -15.35 14.72 4.11
C ALA A 159 -16.62 15.25 4.78
N PHE A 160 -17.18 14.46 5.68
CA PHE A 160 -18.44 14.76 6.36
C PHE A 160 -18.22 14.89 7.86
N THR A 161 -19.00 15.75 8.50
CA THR A 161 -19.01 15.95 9.96
C THR A 161 -20.40 15.72 10.56
N ASP A 162 -21.36 15.30 9.72
CA ASP A 162 -22.77 15.06 10.06
C ASP A 162 -23.05 13.55 10.13
N ASP A 163 -24.31 13.18 10.40
CA ASP A 163 -24.71 11.79 10.61
C ASP A 163 -24.72 10.93 9.33
N ARG A 164 -24.15 11.40 8.21
CA ARG A 164 -24.17 10.65 6.94
C ARG A 164 -23.49 9.30 7.05
N TYR A 165 -22.35 9.23 7.73
CA TYR A 165 -21.64 7.96 7.90
C TYR A 165 -22.44 6.99 8.75
N HIS A 166 -22.98 7.47 9.87
CA HIS A 166 -23.83 6.68 10.76
C HIS A 166 -25.07 6.18 10.04
N CYS A 167 -25.75 7.05 9.29
CA CYS A 167 -26.88 6.68 8.43
C CYS A 167 -26.46 5.65 7.38
N ALA A 168 -25.34 5.86 6.70
CA ALA A 168 -24.86 4.95 5.65
C ALA A 168 -24.59 3.55 6.21
N VAL A 169 -23.84 3.44 7.32
CA VAL A 169 -23.54 2.16 7.98
C VAL A 169 -24.80 1.46 8.46
N LYS A 170 -25.75 2.20 9.07
CA LYS A 170 -27.03 1.62 9.52
C LYS A 170 -27.98 1.26 8.37
N SER A 171 -27.84 1.92 7.22
CA SER A 171 -28.64 1.67 6.03
C SER A 171 -28.08 0.59 5.12
N ALA A 172 -26.84 0.13 5.36
CA ALA A 172 -26.21 -0.93 4.59
C ALA A 172 -27.02 -2.21 4.68
N LYS A 173 -27.32 -2.82 3.53
CA LYS A 173 -28.20 -3.99 3.42
C LYS A 173 -27.48 -5.16 2.76
N PHE A 174 -27.98 -6.36 3.02
CA PHE A 174 -27.64 -7.51 2.20
C PHE A 174 -28.37 -7.42 0.85
N HIS A 175 -27.64 -7.54 -0.26
CA HIS A 175 -28.20 -7.55 -1.61
C HIS A 175 -28.27 -8.98 -2.15
N GLN A 176 -29.48 -9.43 -2.52
CA GLN A 176 -29.64 -10.72 -3.18
C GLN A 176 -28.84 -10.78 -4.48
N GLY A 177 -28.13 -11.90 -4.70
CA GLY A 177 -27.26 -12.07 -5.87
C GLY A 177 -25.85 -11.50 -5.69
N PHE A 178 -25.50 -10.97 -4.51
CA PHE A 178 -24.12 -10.68 -4.16
C PHE A 178 -23.25 -11.94 -4.32
N LYS A 179 -22.10 -11.78 -4.95
CA LYS A 179 -21.13 -12.85 -5.18
C LYS A 179 -19.84 -12.51 -4.46
N LYS A 180 -19.46 -13.36 -3.51
CA LYS A 180 -18.14 -13.29 -2.88
C LYS A 180 -17.06 -13.33 -3.97
N SER A 181 -16.03 -12.49 -3.81
CA SER A 181 -14.88 -12.50 -4.70
C SER A 181 -14.23 -13.89 -4.74
N SER A 182 -13.82 -14.32 -5.93
CA SER A 182 -13.13 -15.59 -6.12
C SER A 182 -11.79 -15.63 -5.37
N ASN A 183 -11.38 -16.82 -4.94
CA ASN A 183 -10.02 -17.07 -4.43
C ASN A 183 -8.97 -17.08 -5.54
N ILE A 184 -9.39 -17.05 -6.81
CA ILE A 184 -8.51 -16.95 -7.95
C ILE A 184 -7.99 -15.51 -8.05
N ILE A 185 -6.67 -15.35 -8.12
CA ILE A 185 -6.00 -14.04 -8.13
C ILE A 185 -5.17 -13.83 -9.41
N SER A 186 -4.87 -12.57 -9.73
CA SER A 186 -3.95 -12.23 -10.82
C SER A 186 -2.49 -12.18 -10.35
N TRP A 187 -1.54 -12.16 -11.28
CA TRP A 187 -0.12 -11.99 -10.96
C TRP A 187 0.16 -10.67 -10.22
N GLY A 188 -0.53 -9.59 -10.56
CA GLY A 188 -0.45 -8.31 -9.84
C GLY A 188 -0.88 -8.42 -8.38
N LYS A 189 -1.91 -9.22 -8.07
CA LYS A 189 -2.27 -9.54 -6.67
C LYS A 189 -1.21 -10.40 -5.99
N VAL A 190 -0.59 -11.34 -6.70
CA VAL A 190 0.57 -12.11 -6.19
C VAL A 190 1.71 -11.16 -5.82
N PHE A 191 2.02 -10.17 -6.67
CA PHE A 191 3.05 -9.17 -6.39
C PHE A 191 2.71 -8.34 -5.14
N ALA A 192 1.45 -7.92 -4.99
CA ALA A 192 0.99 -7.23 -3.80
C ALA A 192 1.12 -8.09 -2.52
N HIS A 193 0.89 -9.41 -2.60
CA HIS A 193 1.11 -10.32 -1.48
C HIS A 193 2.59 -10.46 -1.12
N ILE A 194 3.48 -10.57 -2.12
CA ILE A 194 4.93 -10.63 -1.92
C ILE A 194 5.43 -9.36 -1.22
N LEU A 195 4.97 -8.18 -1.65
CA LEU A 195 5.39 -6.88 -1.09
C LEU A 195 5.03 -6.68 0.39
N ARG A 196 4.07 -7.44 0.93
CA ARG A 196 3.72 -7.37 2.36
C ARG A 196 4.79 -7.94 3.29
N GLN A 197 5.74 -8.72 2.76
CA GLN A 197 6.85 -9.23 3.54
C GLN A 197 8.19 -8.77 2.91
N PRO A 198 8.99 -7.94 3.61
CA PRO A 198 10.20 -7.34 3.04
C PRO A 198 11.29 -8.31 2.55
N LEU A 199 11.55 -9.40 3.27
CA LEU A 199 12.52 -10.43 2.87
C LEU A 199 12.06 -11.17 1.61
N LEU A 200 10.78 -11.53 1.53
CA LEU A 200 10.20 -12.17 0.34
C LEU A 200 10.24 -11.23 -0.86
N ALA A 201 9.95 -9.93 -0.66
CA ALA A 201 10.03 -8.92 -1.71
C ALA A 201 11.47 -8.70 -2.23
N ARG A 202 12.47 -8.72 -1.33
CA ARG A 202 13.89 -8.68 -1.72
C ARG A 202 14.31 -9.96 -2.45
N ALA A 203 13.92 -11.12 -1.95
CA ALA A 203 14.22 -12.42 -2.58
C ALA A 203 13.57 -12.57 -3.97
N ALA A 204 12.37 -12.00 -4.17
CA ALA A 204 11.69 -11.96 -5.46
C ALA A 204 12.29 -10.94 -6.45
N GLY A 205 13.25 -10.11 -6.03
CA GLY A 205 13.85 -9.08 -6.88
C GLY A 205 12.96 -7.86 -7.11
N PHE A 206 12.07 -7.53 -6.17
CA PHE A 206 11.27 -6.30 -6.23
C PHE A 206 11.93 -5.13 -5.55
N ILE A 207 12.72 -5.35 -4.49
CA ILE A 207 13.34 -4.27 -3.70
C ILE A 207 14.86 -4.43 -3.72
N TYR A 208 15.55 -3.40 -4.19
CA TYR A 208 17.01 -3.32 -4.19
C TYR A 208 17.45 -2.16 -3.29
N PRO A 209 18.03 -2.44 -2.11
CA PRO A 209 18.67 -1.42 -1.29
C PRO A 209 19.92 -0.88 -2.00
N ALA A 210 20.10 0.43 -1.97
CA ALA A 210 21.28 1.10 -2.49
C ALA A 210 21.65 2.30 -1.60
N SER A 211 22.89 2.78 -1.73
CA SER A 211 23.33 4.03 -1.12
C SER A 211 23.99 4.92 -2.15
N LEU A 212 23.72 6.21 -2.07
CA LEU A 212 24.25 7.23 -2.96
C LEU A 212 25.05 8.25 -2.14
N PRO A 213 26.33 8.50 -2.45
CA PRO A 213 27.07 9.59 -1.82
C PRO A 213 26.49 10.95 -2.23
N ILE A 214 26.27 11.83 -1.27
CA ILE A 214 25.75 13.19 -1.46
C ILE A 214 26.89 14.15 -1.15
N LEU A 215 27.26 14.97 -2.14
CA LEU A 215 28.24 16.04 -1.96
C LEU A 215 27.54 17.31 -1.45
N GLU A 216 28.31 18.24 -0.89
CA GLU A 216 27.81 19.48 -0.26
C GLU A 216 26.85 20.30 -1.14
N ASN A 217 27.00 20.23 -2.47
CA ASN A 217 26.18 20.99 -3.42
C ASN A 217 25.20 20.10 -4.21
N THR A 218 24.92 18.88 -3.76
CA THR A 218 24.06 17.97 -4.50
C THR A 218 22.57 18.36 -4.40
N PHE A 219 22.08 18.76 -3.22
CA PHE A 219 20.69 19.19 -3.00
C PHE A 219 20.59 20.42 -2.08
N PRO A 220 21.16 21.58 -2.43
CA PRO A 220 21.14 22.77 -1.58
C PRO A 220 19.73 23.35 -1.37
N GLU A 221 18.85 23.21 -2.37
CA GLU A 221 17.45 23.66 -2.33
C GLU A 221 16.47 22.48 -2.45
N GLY A 222 16.96 21.25 -2.27
CA GLY A 222 16.24 20.03 -2.63
C GLY A 222 16.26 19.77 -4.14
N GLY A 223 15.42 18.83 -4.58
CA GLY A 223 15.30 18.46 -5.99
C GLY A 223 14.60 17.11 -6.17
N PHE A 224 14.92 16.42 -7.26
CA PHE A 224 14.42 15.07 -7.54
C PHE A 224 15.54 14.06 -7.70
N LEU A 225 15.26 12.85 -7.23
CA LEU A 225 16.05 11.65 -7.46
C LEU A 225 15.17 10.62 -8.14
N TYR A 226 15.62 10.09 -9.28
CA TYR A 226 15.00 8.92 -9.89
C TYR A 226 16.07 7.92 -10.32
N ILE A 227 15.64 6.65 -10.40
CA ILE A 227 16.52 5.56 -10.82
C ILE A 227 16.15 5.13 -12.24
N ASP A 228 17.20 4.89 -13.03
CA ASP A 228 17.10 4.30 -14.36
C ASP A 228 17.93 3.02 -14.44
N LEU A 229 17.75 2.28 -15.53
CA LEU A 229 18.63 1.16 -15.85
C LEU A 229 20.01 1.65 -16.27
N ALA A 230 21.05 0.99 -15.78
CA ALA A 230 22.42 1.19 -16.23
C ALA A 230 22.71 0.36 -17.50
N ASP A 231 23.79 0.72 -18.20
CA ASP A 231 24.25 -0.02 -19.38
C ASP A 231 24.49 -1.50 -19.06
N GLY A 232 24.03 -2.37 -19.96
CA GLY A 232 24.12 -3.83 -19.78
C GLY A 232 23.08 -4.43 -18.84
N SER A 233 22.21 -3.62 -18.22
CA SER A 233 21.07 -4.13 -17.46
C SER A 233 20.09 -4.88 -18.37
N SER A 234 19.41 -5.88 -17.80
CA SER A 234 18.29 -6.54 -18.46
C SER A 234 17.24 -5.53 -18.90
N PHE A 235 16.69 -5.76 -20.09
CA PHE A 235 15.68 -4.92 -20.74
C PHE A 235 16.12 -3.53 -21.21
N SER A 236 17.40 -3.18 -21.11
CA SER A 236 17.95 -1.95 -21.71
C SER A 236 17.70 -1.86 -23.23
N PRO A 237 17.79 -2.95 -24.03
CA PRO A 237 17.47 -2.89 -25.46
C PRO A 237 16.00 -2.53 -25.73
N GLN A 238 15.06 -3.07 -24.95
CA GLN A 238 13.63 -2.76 -25.05
C GLN A 238 13.34 -1.31 -24.66
N GLN A 239 13.94 -0.83 -23.57
CA GLN A 239 13.83 0.57 -23.14
C GLN A 239 14.45 1.55 -24.14
N SER A 240 15.48 1.14 -24.87
CA SER A 240 16.11 1.95 -25.91
C SER A 240 15.25 2.00 -27.18
N ALA A 241 14.47 0.95 -27.45
CA ALA A 241 13.56 0.89 -28.59
C ALA A 241 12.26 1.69 -28.34
N ASP A 242 11.77 1.69 -27.09
CA ASP A 242 10.60 2.46 -26.67
C ASP A 242 10.82 3.02 -25.27
N ASP A 243 10.87 4.35 -25.14
CA ASP A 243 11.12 5.04 -23.88
C ASP A 243 10.00 4.85 -22.85
N THR A 244 8.84 4.38 -23.29
CA THR A 244 7.67 4.08 -22.45
C THR A 244 7.62 2.64 -21.93
N PHE A 245 8.59 1.80 -22.33
CA PHE A 245 8.68 0.40 -21.89
C PHE A 245 8.79 0.27 -20.36
N ILE A 246 9.58 1.15 -19.73
CA ILE A 246 9.70 1.29 -18.28
C ILE A 246 9.18 2.66 -17.86
N LYS A 247 8.20 2.66 -16.98
CA LYS A 247 7.72 3.88 -16.34
C LYS A 247 8.56 4.19 -15.11
N LYS A 248 9.17 5.37 -15.08
CA LYS A 248 10.09 5.78 -14.02
C LYS A 248 9.41 6.83 -13.14
N TYR A 249 9.62 6.70 -11.84
CA TYR A 249 9.11 7.66 -10.88
C TYR A 249 10.23 8.20 -9.98
N ALA A 250 10.22 9.51 -9.82
CA ALA A 250 11.13 10.27 -9.00
C ALA A 250 10.56 10.49 -7.59
N ALA A 251 11.44 10.45 -6.60
CA ALA A 251 11.19 11.01 -5.28
C ALA A 251 11.65 12.46 -5.25
N MET A 252 10.88 13.31 -4.58
CA MET A 252 11.35 14.64 -4.18
C MET A 252 12.28 14.48 -2.98
N ILE A 253 13.44 15.11 -3.04
CA ILE A 253 14.43 15.10 -1.96
C ILE A 253 14.46 16.51 -1.36
N PRO A 254 14.29 16.67 -0.04
CA PRO A 254 14.41 17.96 0.62
C PRO A 254 15.86 18.47 0.56
N ALA A 255 16.09 19.69 1.04
CA ALA A 255 17.44 20.20 1.15
C ALA A 255 18.27 19.31 2.09
N LEU A 256 19.40 18.81 1.60
CA LEU A 256 20.32 17.98 2.38
C LEU A 256 21.60 18.77 2.65
N LYS A 257 22.07 18.71 3.89
CA LYS A 257 23.33 19.35 4.30
C LYS A 257 24.30 18.28 4.80
N PRO A 258 25.57 18.30 4.37
CA PRO A 258 26.56 17.38 4.90
C PRO A 258 26.62 17.40 6.43
N ASP A 259 26.89 16.24 7.02
CA ASP A 259 27.02 16.01 8.47
C ASP A 259 25.75 16.28 9.31
N GLU A 260 24.61 16.62 8.68
CA GLU A 260 23.30 16.73 9.32
C GLU A 260 22.42 15.53 8.92
N PRO A 261 22.36 14.45 9.72
CA PRO A 261 21.51 13.30 9.40
C PRO A 261 20.04 13.68 9.43
N LEU A 262 19.27 13.16 8.47
CA LEU A 262 17.86 13.50 8.28
C LEU A 262 17.06 12.29 7.81
N GLN A 263 15.88 12.09 8.38
CA GLN A 263 14.90 11.14 7.85
C GLN A 263 14.35 11.67 6.52
N VAL A 264 14.38 10.86 5.47
CA VAL A 264 13.90 11.28 4.15
C VAL A 264 12.91 10.26 3.65
N PHE A 265 11.71 10.73 3.32
CA PHE A 265 10.58 9.92 2.91
C PHE A 265 9.93 10.50 1.66
N ALA A 266 9.42 9.62 0.80
CA ALA A 266 8.67 10.02 -0.40
C ALA A 266 7.19 9.66 -0.22
N PRO A 267 6.36 10.57 0.31
CA PRO A 267 4.91 10.32 0.47
C PRO A 267 4.20 10.17 -0.87
N LEU A 268 4.72 10.80 -1.91
CA LEU A 268 4.23 10.80 -3.28
C LEU A 268 5.40 10.67 -4.23
N LEU A 269 5.15 10.05 -5.38
CA LEU A 269 6.13 9.95 -6.46
C LEU A 269 5.68 10.74 -7.69
N TYR A 270 6.66 11.24 -8.44
CA TYR A 270 6.44 12.05 -9.63
C TYR A 270 6.88 11.30 -10.89
N PRO A 271 6.05 11.21 -11.94
CA PRO A 271 6.40 10.51 -13.15
C PRO A 271 7.51 11.27 -13.87
N VAL A 272 8.57 10.57 -14.27
CA VAL A 272 9.63 11.15 -15.10
C VAL A 272 9.15 11.13 -16.54
N SER A 273 8.90 12.31 -17.13
CA SER A 273 8.39 12.43 -18.48
C SER A 273 8.84 13.72 -19.13
N THR A 274 8.84 13.76 -20.46
CA THR A 274 9.07 15.00 -21.21
C THR A 274 7.87 15.95 -21.12
N VAL A 275 6.66 15.39 -21.05
CA VAL A 275 5.40 16.13 -20.97
C VAL A 275 4.59 15.61 -19.80
N HIS A 276 4.36 16.48 -18.82
CA HIS A 276 3.50 16.17 -17.68
C HIS A 276 2.06 16.63 -17.98
N ASP A 277 1.10 15.78 -17.61
CA ASP A 277 -0.33 16.02 -17.78
C ASP A 277 -0.96 16.16 -16.39
N GLY A 278 -1.76 17.21 -16.18
CA GLY A 278 -2.36 17.54 -14.88
C GLY A 278 -1.62 18.61 -14.06
N ASN A 279 -2.25 19.05 -12.97
CA ASN A 279 -1.70 20.02 -12.01
C ASN A 279 -1.10 19.29 -10.80
N TYR A 280 0.17 19.60 -10.50
CA TYR A 280 0.94 19.00 -9.41
C TYR A 280 1.24 19.98 -8.25
N ASP A 281 0.76 21.23 -8.30
CA ASP A 281 1.12 22.30 -7.35
C ASP A 281 0.82 21.91 -5.89
N ARG A 282 -0.35 21.31 -5.65
CA ARG A 282 -0.73 20.84 -4.32
C ARG A 282 0.15 19.70 -3.83
N LEU A 283 0.65 18.87 -4.75
CA LEU A 283 1.47 17.71 -4.40
C LEU A 283 2.83 18.16 -3.88
N PHE A 284 3.39 19.28 -4.35
CA PHE A 284 4.62 19.83 -3.79
C PHE A 284 4.48 20.19 -2.31
N ILE A 285 3.37 20.85 -1.94
CA ILE A 285 3.07 21.20 -0.55
C ILE A 285 2.92 19.92 0.28
N GLU A 286 2.13 18.96 -0.20
CA GLU A 286 1.95 17.67 0.49
C GLU A 286 3.27 16.90 0.62
N THR A 287 4.12 16.93 -0.40
CA THR A 287 5.41 16.22 -0.36
C THR A 287 6.35 16.87 0.64
N ALA A 288 6.41 18.21 0.68
CA ALA A 288 7.22 18.94 1.66
C ALA A 288 6.69 18.80 3.10
N GLU A 289 5.38 18.64 3.28
CA GLU A 289 4.80 18.45 4.61
C GLU A 289 5.17 17.07 5.16
N TYR A 290 5.11 16.03 4.33
CA TYR A 290 5.29 14.62 4.74
C TYR A 290 6.64 14.01 4.35
N ASP A 291 7.66 14.82 4.05
CA ASP A 291 9.00 14.35 3.66
C ASP A 291 9.80 13.68 4.78
N ASP A 292 9.34 13.80 6.03
CA ASP A 292 9.88 13.10 7.20
C ASP A 292 9.25 11.72 7.47
N GLY A 293 8.14 11.41 6.79
CA GLY A 293 7.39 10.16 6.95
C GLY A 293 6.51 10.08 8.20
N PHE A 294 6.36 11.17 8.96
CA PHE A 294 5.50 11.21 10.15
C PHE A 294 4.10 11.72 9.83
N ALA A 295 3.10 11.11 10.48
CA ALA A 295 1.74 11.65 10.52
C ALA A 295 1.73 12.99 11.28
N LYS A 296 0.95 13.97 10.82
CA LYS A 296 0.98 15.34 11.39
C LYS A 296 -0.08 15.55 12.44
N ILE A 297 -1.25 14.96 12.25
CA ILE A 297 -2.38 15.06 13.14
C ILE A 297 -2.70 13.67 13.64
N VAL A 298 -2.40 13.38 14.89
CA VAL A 298 -2.80 12.13 15.57
C VAL A 298 -3.89 12.46 16.59
N HIS A 299 -4.95 11.68 16.59
CA HIS A 299 -6.01 11.80 17.57
C HIS A 299 -6.48 10.42 18.04
N CYS A 300 -6.86 10.35 19.30
CA CYS A 300 -7.28 9.13 19.93
C CYS A 300 -8.54 9.39 20.77
N HIS A 301 -9.33 8.34 20.94
CA HIS A 301 -10.58 8.39 21.66
C HIS A 301 -10.85 7.07 22.36
N GLN A 302 -11.30 7.12 23.61
CA GLN A 302 -11.93 5.94 24.21
C GLN A 302 -13.44 6.02 23.96
N PRO A 303 -14.05 5.04 23.27
CA PRO A 303 -15.48 5.08 22.95
C PRO A 303 -16.33 5.36 24.20
N PRO A 304 -17.20 6.39 24.20
CA PRO A 304 -17.93 6.81 25.39
C PRO A 304 -19.31 6.13 25.47
N HIS A 305 -19.63 5.31 24.47
CA HIS A 305 -20.95 4.79 24.19
C HIS A 305 -20.87 3.36 23.65
N ARG A 306 -21.88 2.54 23.93
CA ARG A 306 -21.97 1.14 23.45
C ARG A 306 -22.05 0.97 21.93
N ASP A 307 -22.63 1.95 21.23
CA ASP A 307 -22.58 2.09 19.77
C ASP A 307 -21.33 2.89 19.43
N LEU A 308 -20.37 2.23 18.78
CA LEU A 308 -19.04 2.79 18.46
C LEU A 308 -19.10 3.94 17.44
N LEU A 309 -20.24 4.15 16.79
CA LEU A 309 -20.45 5.27 15.87
C LEU A 309 -20.85 6.56 16.62
N VAL A 310 -21.22 6.48 17.90
CA VAL A 310 -21.63 7.62 18.71
C VAL A 310 -20.43 8.19 19.46
N GLU A 311 -20.15 9.47 19.20
CA GLU A 311 -18.93 10.14 19.70
C GLU A 311 -19.08 10.79 21.08
N GLU A 312 -20.31 10.96 21.56
CA GLU A 312 -20.61 11.64 22.82
C GLU A 312 -21.29 10.70 23.80
N ALA A 313 -21.03 10.91 25.09
CA ALA A 313 -21.70 10.17 26.14
C ALA A 313 -23.17 10.59 26.24
N ASP A 314 -24.08 9.64 26.07
CA ASP A 314 -25.52 9.82 26.30
C ASP A 314 -26.03 9.09 27.56
N GLY A 315 -25.11 8.52 28.34
CA GLY A 315 -25.38 7.67 29.50
C GLY A 315 -25.37 6.17 29.21
N SER A 316 -25.33 5.75 27.94
CA SER A 316 -25.24 4.33 27.54
C SER A 316 -23.79 3.90 27.31
N TYR A 317 -23.01 3.88 28.39
CA TYR A 317 -21.58 3.53 28.36
C TYR A 317 -21.31 2.12 27.80
N PRO A 318 -20.11 1.86 27.26
CA PRO A 318 -19.69 0.52 26.88
C PRO A 318 -19.80 -0.46 28.06
N VAL A 319 -20.29 -1.66 27.78
CA VAL A 319 -20.45 -2.72 28.81
C VAL A 319 -19.13 -3.45 29.08
N LYS A 320 -18.14 -3.28 28.19
CA LYS A 320 -16.83 -3.91 28.22
C LYS A 320 -15.77 -2.90 27.79
N ASP A 321 -14.51 -3.16 28.13
CA ASP A 321 -13.41 -2.37 27.59
C ASP A 321 -13.35 -2.53 26.06
N THR A 322 -13.45 -1.40 25.37
CA THR A 322 -13.39 -1.29 23.91
C THR A 322 -12.01 -0.86 23.42
N GLY A 323 -11.07 -0.60 24.33
CA GLY A 323 -9.77 -0.05 24.01
C GLY A 323 -9.83 1.40 23.53
N ILE A 324 -8.76 1.83 22.86
CA ILE A 324 -8.56 3.17 22.35
C ILE A 324 -8.72 3.14 20.82
N SER A 325 -9.63 3.93 20.30
CA SER A 325 -9.76 4.21 18.87
C SER A 325 -8.70 5.22 18.44
N LEU A 326 -8.00 4.93 17.36
CA LEU A 326 -6.87 5.70 16.84
C LEU A 326 -7.18 6.21 15.44
N GLY A 327 -6.88 7.48 15.18
CA GLY A 327 -6.95 8.10 13.87
C GLY A 327 -5.77 9.04 13.63
N TRP A 328 -5.43 9.24 12.36
CA TRP A 328 -4.33 10.11 11.97
C TRP A 328 -4.54 10.68 10.57
N ASP A 329 -4.33 11.97 10.39
CA ASP A 329 -4.37 12.63 9.07
C ASP A 329 -5.62 12.30 8.22
N ASP A 330 -6.79 12.25 8.87
CA ASP A 330 -8.06 11.78 8.27
C ASP A 330 -8.37 12.43 6.92
N GLU A 331 -8.18 13.74 6.79
CA GLU A 331 -8.40 14.46 5.54
C GLU A 331 -7.31 14.18 4.50
N GLN A 332 -6.05 14.05 4.91
CA GLN A 332 -4.95 13.83 3.98
C GLN A 332 -5.01 12.43 3.36
N ILE A 333 -5.29 11.41 4.18
CA ILE A 333 -5.51 10.03 3.72
C ILE A 333 -6.72 9.97 2.78
N LEU A 334 -7.80 10.68 3.10
CA LEU A 334 -8.95 10.82 2.21
C LEU A 334 -8.54 11.41 0.86
N ILE A 335 -7.81 12.53 0.84
CA ILE A 335 -7.36 13.21 -0.38
C ILE A 335 -6.47 12.28 -1.22
N TRP A 336 -5.56 11.56 -0.59
CA TRP A 336 -4.70 10.58 -1.26
C TRP A 336 -5.51 9.47 -1.94
N TYR A 337 -6.45 8.83 -1.24
CA TYR A 337 -7.30 7.81 -1.84
C TYR A 337 -8.23 8.36 -2.91
N MET A 338 -8.79 9.55 -2.71
CA MET A 338 -9.58 10.24 -3.73
C MET A 338 -8.74 10.42 -5.00
N ARG A 339 -7.50 10.89 -4.92
CA ARG A 339 -6.60 11.07 -6.07
C ARG A 339 -6.34 9.76 -6.83
N GLN A 340 -6.17 8.65 -6.13
CA GLN A 340 -5.94 7.34 -6.77
C GLN A 340 -7.18 6.76 -7.47
N LEU A 341 -8.38 7.22 -7.13
CA LEU A 341 -9.64 6.66 -7.63
C LEU A 341 -10.40 7.60 -8.55
N MET A 342 -10.32 8.92 -8.33
CA MET A 342 -11.17 9.90 -8.99
C MET A 342 -10.63 10.41 -10.33
N ILE A 343 -11.53 10.89 -11.18
CA ILE A 343 -11.19 11.69 -12.36
C ILE A 343 -10.57 13.00 -11.92
N ASP A 344 -9.42 13.35 -12.49
CA ASP A 344 -8.78 14.65 -12.25
C ASP A 344 -9.07 15.59 -13.43
N SER A 345 -9.75 16.71 -13.15
CA SER A 345 -10.15 17.68 -14.18
C SER A 345 -8.98 18.47 -14.78
N SER A 346 -7.80 18.43 -14.16
CA SER A 346 -6.61 19.11 -14.68
C SER A 346 -5.90 18.31 -15.78
N VAL A 347 -6.22 17.01 -15.90
CA VAL A 347 -5.63 16.10 -16.89
C VAL A 347 -6.40 16.24 -18.20
N THR A 348 -5.69 16.30 -19.33
CA THR A 348 -6.29 16.54 -20.66
C THR A 348 -7.29 15.47 -21.10
N SER A 349 -7.16 14.24 -20.58
CA SER A 349 -8.10 13.16 -20.86
C SER A 349 -9.17 13.07 -19.76
N PRO A 350 -10.47 13.25 -20.09
CA PRO A 350 -11.55 13.40 -19.10
C PRO A 350 -11.88 12.13 -18.29
N GLU A 351 -11.17 11.02 -18.54
CA GLU A 351 -11.36 9.75 -17.84
C GLU A 351 -10.09 9.30 -17.08
N LYS A 352 -9.09 10.18 -16.95
CA LYS A 352 -7.82 9.85 -16.31
C LYS A 352 -7.71 10.41 -14.89
N ARG A 353 -6.89 9.72 -14.11
CA ARG A 353 -6.38 10.15 -12.81
C ARG A 353 -5.12 10.98 -13.02
N LEU A 354 -4.81 11.85 -12.06
CA LEU A 354 -3.49 12.44 -11.98
C LEU A 354 -2.45 11.33 -11.75
N ASP A 355 -1.37 11.36 -12.54
CA ASP A 355 -0.32 10.36 -12.47
C ASP A 355 0.65 10.68 -11.32
N ALA A 356 0.24 10.38 -10.10
CA ALA A 356 1.02 10.61 -8.89
C ALA A 356 0.79 9.46 -7.91
N PRO A 357 1.56 8.36 -8.02
CA PRO A 357 1.43 7.23 -7.11
C PRO A 357 1.68 7.64 -5.66
N ILE A 358 0.89 7.07 -4.74
CA ILE A 358 1.14 7.19 -3.30
C ILE A 358 2.37 6.34 -2.95
N GLY A 359 3.32 6.93 -2.23
CA GLY A 359 4.50 6.25 -1.72
C GLY A 359 4.33 5.63 -0.34
N VAL A 360 3.20 5.87 0.32
CA VAL A 360 2.83 5.28 1.61
C VAL A 360 2.30 3.86 1.42
N PHE A 361 3.04 2.86 1.93
CA PHE A 361 2.62 1.46 1.92
C PHE A 361 1.77 1.06 3.13
N GLY A 362 1.96 1.74 4.25
CA GLY A 362 1.23 1.57 5.50
C GLY A 362 1.86 2.38 6.63
N TYR A 363 1.36 2.18 7.84
CA TYR A 363 1.69 2.96 9.03
C TYR A 363 2.29 2.09 10.12
N VAL A 364 3.24 2.65 10.83
CA VAL A 364 3.78 2.12 12.08
C VAL A 364 3.17 2.94 13.21
N ILE A 365 2.72 2.27 14.26
CA ILE A 365 2.05 2.91 15.40
C ILE A 365 2.96 2.76 16.61
N ASP A 366 3.52 3.88 17.04
CA ASP A 366 4.38 3.95 18.21
C ASP A 366 3.64 4.57 19.39
N VAL A 367 3.89 4.04 20.58
CA VAL A 367 3.35 4.54 21.84
C VAL A 367 4.48 4.75 22.84
N ARG A 368 4.26 5.62 23.81
CA ARG A 368 5.15 5.76 24.97
C ARG A 368 4.33 6.11 26.19
N GLU A 369 4.78 5.62 27.35
CA GLU A 369 4.23 6.07 28.62
C GLU A 369 4.62 7.52 28.87
N THR A 370 3.68 8.32 29.36
CA THR A 370 3.95 9.73 29.68
C THR A 370 4.88 9.79 30.89
N SER A 371 6.04 10.44 30.77
CA SER A 371 6.93 10.61 31.92
C SER A 371 6.31 11.55 32.96
N GLU A 372 6.61 11.33 34.23
CA GLU A 372 6.29 12.30 35.27
C GLU A 372 7.03 13.63 34.99
N THR A 373 6.47 14.75 35.42
CA THR A 373 6.85 16.14 35.01
C THR A 373 8.30 16.56 35.31
N ALA A 374 9.11 15.68 35.90
CA ALA A 374 10.54 15.90 36.21
C ALA A 374 11.49 14.83 35.62
N GLU A 375 10.97 13.79 34.97
CA GLU A 375 11.77 12.70 34.39
C GLU A 375 11.94 12.85 32.88
N PRO A 376 13.07 12.37 32.30
CA PRO A 376 13.24 12.33 30.85
C PRO A 376 12.09 11.55 30.20
N GLU A 377 11.71 11.94 28.99
CA GLU A 377 10.66 11.25 28.25
C GLU A 377 11.03 9.78 28.02
N ASN A 378 10.06 8.89 28.20
CA ASN A 378 10.24 7.48 27.90
C ASN A 378 10.47 7.26 26.39
N PRO A 379 11.24 6.23 26.01
CA PRO A 379 11.42 5.88 24.61
C PRO A 379 10.09 5.46 23.98
N TRP A 380 9.98 5.68 22.67
CA TRP A 380 8.88 5.15 21.87
C TRP A 380 9.01 3.65 21.70
N GLU A 381 7.87 2.96 21.81
CA GLU A 381 7.72 1.53 21.61
C GLU A 381 6.76 1.28 20.44
N SER A 382 7.19 0.44 19.50
CA SER A 382 6.40 0.12 18.31
C SER A 382 5.44 -1.01 18.58
N LEU A 383 4.14 -0.76 18.35
CA LEU A 383 3.11 -1.80 18.42
C LEU A 383 3.11 -2.72 17.20
N ASN A 384 3.88 -2.37 16.17
CA ASN A 384 3.97 -3.06 14.90
C ASN A 384 5.21 -3.95 14.79
N LEU A 385 6.14 -3.84 15.75
CA LEU A 385 7.36 -4.63 15.80
C LEU A 385 7.03 -6.12 15.96
N VAL A 386 7.67 -6.95 15.15
CA VAL A 386 7.60 -8.41 15.26
C VAL A 386 8.96 -9.04 15.04
N SER A 387 9.15 -10.22 15.61
CA SER A 387 10.30 -11.08 15.36
C SER A 387 9.83 -12.48 14.99
N ASN A 388 10.48 -13.12 14.02
CA ASN A 388 10.17 -14.50 13.67
C ASN A 388 10.56 -15.46 14.82
N LYS A 389 9.75 -16.49 15.07
CA LYS A 389 10.05 -17.54 16.06
C LYS A 389 11.10 -18.53 15.56
N LEU A 390 11.12 -18.74 14.24
CA LEU A 390 12.03 -19.58 13.48
C LEU A 390 12.36 -18.87 12.17
N PRO A 391 13.51 -19.13 11.53
CA PRO A 391 13.84 -18.59 10.22
C PRO A 391 12.66 -18.69 9.25
N LEU A 392 12.35 -17.60 8.56
CA LEU A 392 11.23 -17.57 7.64
C LEU A 392 11.54 -18.46 6.44
N THR A 393 10.63 -19.37 6.13
CA THR A 393 10.77 -20.29 5.00
C THR A 393 9.54 -20.23 4.09
N LEU A 394 9.75 -20.48 2.81
CA LEU A 394 8.70 -20.64 1.81
C LEU A 394 8.80 -22.06 1.23
N PRO A 395 7.88 -22.98 1.57
CA PRO A 395 7.83 -24.29 0.93
C PRO A 395 7.70 -24.15 -0.59
N LYS A 396 8.49 -24.88 -1.37
CA LYS A 396 8.40 -24.85 -2.84
C LYS A 396 7.06 -25.43 -3.34
N ASN A 397 6.52 -26.39 -2.60
CA ASN A 397 5.22 -27.00 -2.87
C ASN A 397 4.45 -27.21 -1.55
N PRO A 398 3.15 -26.87 -1.48
CA PRO A 398 2.35 -27.12 -0.28
C PRO A 398 2.26 -28.60 0.13
N SER A 399 2.47 -29.53 -0.81
CA SER A 399 2.45 -30.98 -0.57
C SER A 399 3.77 -31.54 -0.03
N SER A 400 4.84 -30.74 0.00
CA SER A 400 6.18 -31.16 0.41
C SER A 400 6.85 -30.06 1.24
N PRO A 401 6.41 -29.87 2.51
CA PRO A 401 6.84 -28.74 3.32
C PRO A 401 8.33 -28.74 3.70
N ASP A 402 8.98 -29.91 3.63
CA ASP A 402 10.41 -30.05 3.93
C ASP A 402 11.33 -29.57 2.78
N ASP A 403 10.78 -29.34 1.58
CA ASP A 403 11.48 -28.67 0.47
C ASP A 403 11.08 -27.20 0.44
N PHE A 404 11.96 -26.34 0.95
CA PHE A 404 11.68 -24.93 1.15
C PHE A 404 12.84 -24.02 0.75
N ILE A 405 12.49 -22.76 0.51
CA ILE A 405 13.40 -21.65 0.31
C ILE A 405 13.55 -20.95 1.65
N GLU A 406 14.78 -20.85 2.15
CA GLU A 406 15.09 -20.13 3.38
C GLU A 406 15.25 -18.63 3.08
N LEU A 407 14.43 -17.80 3.72
CA LEU A 407 14.48 -16.33 3.60
C LEU A 407 15.29 -15.68 4.73
N GLY A 408 15.50 -16.42 5.83
CA GLY A 408 16.29 -15.99 6.99
C GLY A 408 15.45 -15.35 8.10
N ASP A 409 16.14 -14.67 9.02
CA ASP A 409 15.51 -14.07 10.19
C ASP A 409 14.89 -12.70 9.89
N PHE A 410 13.70 -12.47 10.43
CA PHE A 410 12.98 -11.21 10.32
C PHE A 410 12.77 -10.61 11.70
N ASN A 411 13.40 -9.45 11.93
CA ASN A 411 13.13 -8.58 13.05
C ASN A 411 12.86 -7.17 12.51
N GLY A 412 11.64 -6.70 12.67
CA GLY A 412 11.22 -5.41 12.12
C GLY A 412 9.71 -5.23 12.17
N GLU A 413 9.25 -4.13 11.60
CA GLU A 413 7.86 -3.72 11.70
C GLU A 413 7.06 -4.21 10.50
N LEU A 414 5.87 -4.74 10.78
CA LEU A 414 4.88 -4.98 9.74
C LEU A 414 3.96 -3.76 9.63
N PRO A 415 3.60 -3.33 8.41
CA PRO A 415 2.81 -2.12 8.24
C PRO A 415 1.33 -2.36 8.60
N TYR A 416 0.73 -1.42 9.33
CA TYR A 416 -0.71 -1.32 9.49
C TYR A 416 -1.30 -0.60 8.27
N GLN A 417 -2.31 -1.19 7.63
CA GLN A 417 -2.84 -0.65 6.38
C GLN A 417 -4.29 -0.22 6.56
N VAL A 418 -4.60 0.98 6.08
CA VAL A 418 -5.93 1.56 6.09
C VAL A 418 -6.46 1.54 4.67
N TYR A 419 -7.66 1.02 4.43
CA TYR A 419 -8.24 1.00 3.10
C TYR A 419 -9.71 1.40 3.11
N PRO A 420 -10.17 2.12 2.08
CA PRO A 420 -11.58 2.41 1.92
C PRO A 420 -12.33 1.18 1.41
N LEU A 421 -13.57 1.02 1.83
CA LEU A 421 -14.38 -0.16 1.55
C LEU A 421 -15.83 0.22 1.26
N GLN A 422 -16.50 -0.56 0.40
CA GLN A 422 -17.93 -0.40 0.17
C GLN A 422 -18.67 -1.02 1.35
N LEU A 423 -19.69 -0.32 1.86
CA LEU A 423 -20.44 -0.76 3.04
C LEU A 423 -21.34 -1.97 2.73
N ASP A 424 -21.74 -2.14 1.48
CA ASP A 424 -22.54 -3.26 1.01
C ASP A 424 -22.22 -3.62 -0.45
N GLY A 425 -22.91 -4.65 -0.95
CA GLY A 425 -22.76 -5.18 -2.30
C GLY A 425 -23.57 -4.47 -3.39
N THR A 426 -24.14 -3.27 -3.13
CA THR A 426 -25.07 -2.60 -4.05
C THR A 426 -24.47 -2.44 -5.44
N GLU A 427 -23.24 -1.95 -5.56
CA GLU A 427 -22.61 -1.71 -6.85
C GLU A 427 -22.43 -2.99 -7.66
N GLN A 428 -21.99 -4.07 -7.00
CA GLN A 428 -21.80 -5.36 -7.65
C GLN A 428 -23.13 -5.93 -8.18
N VAL A 429 -24.21 -5.78 -7.43
CA VAL A 429 -25.52 -6.38 -7.76
C VAL A 429 -26.30 -5.51 -8.76
N THR A 430 -26.31 -4.20 -8.56
CA THR A 430 -27.16 -3.27 -9.32
C THR A 430 -26.43 -2.60 -10.49
N GLY A 431 -25.10 -2.62 -10.48
CA GLY A 431 -24.27 -1.85 -11.41
C GLY A 431 -24.24 -0.34 -11.15
N GLN A 432 -24.93 0.15 -10.10
CA GLN A 432 -24.91 1.55 -9.71
C GLN A 432 -23.67 1.87 -8.88
N MET A 433 -22.86 2.84 -9.33
CA MET A 433 -21.64 3.24 -8.62
C MET A 433 -21.95 3.66 -7.19
N GLN A 434 -21.21 3.09 -6.24
CA GLN A 434 -21.24 3.46 -4.84
C GLN A 434 -19.91 4.06 -4.41
N PRO A 435 -19.92 5.03 -3.48
CA PRO A 435 -18.71 5.52 -2.87
C PRO A 435 -18.08 4.43 -1.99
N TYR A 436 -16.75 4.46 -1.89
CA TYR A 436 -16.05 3.75 -0.81
C TYR A 436 -16.03 4.62 0.44
N TRP A 437 -15.98 3.99 1.60
CA TRP A 437 -15.88 4.67 2.88
C TRP A 437 -14.58 4.30 3.58
N LEU A 438 -13.84 5.32 4.02
CA LEU A 438 -12.81 5.12 5.03
C LEU A 438 -13.47 4.91 6.39
N PRO A 439 -12.90 4.06 7.26
CA PRO A 439 -13.35 3.89 8.64
C PRO A 439 -13.39 5.22 9.40
N MET A 440 -14.30 5.36 10.36
CA MET A 440 -14.38 6.55 11.23
C MET A 440 -13.08 6.79 12.00
N TYR A 441 -12.58 5.77 12.70
CA TYR A 441 -11.23 5.70 13.23
C TYR A 441 -10.49 4.59 12.48
N PHE A 442 -9.19 4.75 12.26
CA PHE A 442 -8.42 3.85 11.42
C PHE A 442 -8.02 2.56 12.11
N ALA A 443 -7.84 2.61 13.42
CA ALA A 443 -7.47 1.44 14.20
C ALA A 443 -8.10 1.46 15.60
N SER A 444 -8.08 0.32 16.26
CA SER A 444 -8.46 0.17 17.67
C SER A 444 -7.36 -0.60 18.38
N TRP A 445 -6.86 -0.06 19.48
CA TRP A 445 -5.79 -0.66 20.29
C TRP A 445 -6.32 -1.05 21.66
N ASN A 446 -6.03 -2.28 22.08
CA ASN A 446 -6.50 -2.87 23.33
C ASN A 446 -5.35 -3.40 24.20
N GLY A 447 -4.15 -2.83 24.05
CA GLY A 447 -2.98 -3.15 24.88
C GLY A 447 -2.00 -4.18 24.28
N HIS A 448 -2.27 -4.71 23.09
CA HIS A 448 -1.42 -5.69 22.41
C HIS A 448 -0.88 -5.17 21.06
N SER A 449 -0.14 -6.02 20.33
CA SER A 449 0.38 -5.70 19.01
C SER A 449 -0.73 -5.32 18.01
N MET A 450 -0.46 -4.33 17.15
CA MET A 450 -1.39 -3.87 16.11
C MET A 450 -1.43 -4.77 14.87
N VAL A 451 -0.48 -5.70 14.73
CA VAL A 451 -0.30 -6.51 13.52
C VAL A 451 -0.42 -8.01 13.76
N LEU A 452 -0.46 -8.43 15.02
CA LEU A 452 -0.66 -9.82 15.42
C LEU A 452 -2.05 -10.01 16.07
N PRO A 453 -2.70 -11.15 15.86
CA PRO A 453 -3.92 -11.48 16.59
C PRO A 453 -3.74 -11.43 18.12
N ASP A 454 -4.66 -10.75 18.79
CA ASP A 454 -4.75 -10.76 20.25
C ASP A 454 -5.36 -12.09 20.74
N GLU A 455 -4.54 -12.92 21.38
CA GLU A 455 -4.95 -14.21 21.93
C GLU A 455 -5.89 -14.08 23.13
N ASP A 456 -5.78 -13.01 23.90
CA ASP A 456 -6.60 -12.79 25.08
C ASP A 456 -7.98 -12.28 24.70
N ALA A 457 -8.06 -11.35 23.75
CA ALA A 457 -9.34 -11.01 23.11
C ALA A 457 -10.00 -12.26 22.51
N ALA A 458 -9.24 -13.12 21.83
CA ALA A 458 -9.77 -14.36 21.26
C ALA A 458 -10.31 -15.32 22.33
N LYS A 459 -9.63 -15.46 23.47
CA LYS A 459 -10.09 -16.25 24.62
C LYS A 459 -11.34 -15.64 25.28
N ILE A 460 -11.32 -14.34 25.56
CA ILE A 460 -12.42 -13.62 26.25
C ILE A 460 -13.70 -13.66 25.42
N TYR A 461 -13.60 -13.37 24.12
CA TYR A 461 -14.74 -13.38 23.20
C TYR A 461 -15.04 -14.76 22.63
N GLN A 462 -14.28 -15.78 23.03
CA GLN A 462 -14.39 -17.16 22.56
C GLN A 462 -14.39 -17.30 21.03
N THR A 463 -13.76 -16.36 20.31
CA THR A 463 -13.77 -16.35 18.84
C THR A 463 -13.00 -17.51 18.23
N THR A 464 -12.18 -18.19 19.02
CA THR A 464 -11.46 -19.40 18.63
C THR A 464 -12.08 -20.70 19.16
N ASN A 465 -13.24 -20.63 19.82
CA ASN A 465 -13.91 -21.81 20.33
C ASN A 465 -14.40 -22.68 19.16
N LYS A 466 -14.18 -24.00 19.24
CA LYS A 466 -14.63 -24.98 18.24
C LYS A 466 -16.16 -25.00 18.11
N ASP A 467 -16.85 -24.56 19.15
CA ASP A 467 -18.31 -24.48 19.24
C ASP A 467 -18.81 -23.08 18.84
N VAL A 468 -17.96 -22.20 18.27
CA VAL A 468 -18.44 -21.00 17.57
C VAL A 468 -19.27 -21.47 16.39
N ASP A 469 -20.57 -21.22 16.48
CA ASP A 469 -21.51 -21.56 15.43
C ASP A 469 -21.03 -20.98 14.10
N ALA A 470 -21.12 -21.82 13.07
CA ALA A 470 -21.07 -21.37 11.70
C ALA A 470 -22.00 -20.18 11.53
N ASP A 471 -21.55 -19.12 10.86
CA ASP A 471 -22.48 -18.20 10.22
C ASP A 471 -22.94 -18.90 8.92
N PRO A 472 -24.05 -19.65 8.96
CA PRO A 472 -24.31 -20.67 7.96
C PRO A 472 -24.64 -19.99 6.63
N ASP A 473 -23.99 -20.43 5.56
CA ASP A 473 -24.22 -19.85 4.24
C ASP A 473 -25.68 -20.05 3.83
N GLY A 474 -26.31 -18.98 3.36
CA GLY A 474 -27.68 -18.99 2.89
C GLY A 474 -28.76 -19.17 3.99
N GLN A 475 -28.50 -18.78 5.23
CA GLN A 475 -29.53 -18.71 6.27
C GLN A 475 -30.73 -17.88 5.81
N PRO A 476 -31.97 -18.40 5.89
CA PRO A 476 -33.14 -17.61 5.60
C PRO A 476 -33.24 -16.46 6.60
N ALA A 477 -33.14 -15.26 6.09
CA ALA A 477 -33.36 -14.01 6.79
C ALA A 477 -34.46 -13.22 6.09
N THR A 478 -34.85 -12.10 6.68
CA THR A 478 -35.87 -11.21 6.11
C THR A 478 -35.27 -9.83 6.01
N ASP A 479 -35.33 -9.21 4.84
CA ASP A 479 -34.92 -7.81 4.71
C ASP A 479 -35.92 -6.87 5.44
N GLN A 480 -35.57 -5.59 5.50
CA GLN A 480 -36.41 -4.57 6.16
C GLN A 480 -37.80 -4.41 5.52
N ASP A 481 -37.98 -4.93 4.30
CA ASP A 481 -39.21 -4.86 3.52
C ASP A 481 -40.03 -6.16 3.62
N GLY A 482 -39.59 -7.12 4.43
CA GLY A 482 -40.29 -8.39 4.65
C GLY A 482 -39.97 -9.47 3.63
N ASN A 483 -39.01 -9.26 2.72
CA ASN A 483 -38.66 -10.24 1.70
C ASN A 483 -37.71 -11.31 2.25
N PRO A 484 -37.91 -12.59 1.91
CA PRO A 484 -36.98 -13.64 2.28
C PRO A 484 -35.65 -13.43 1.55
N VAL A 485 -34.58 -13.22 2.30
CA VAL A 485 -33.19 -13.15 1.83
C VAL A 485 -32.40 -14.32 2.41
N SER A 486 -31.23 -14.60 1.86
CA SER A 486 -30.33 -15.62 2.38
C SER A 486 -29.05 -14.94 2.87
N THR A 487 -28.80 -14.92 4.17
CA THR A 487 -27.61 -14.29 4.78
C THR A 487 -26.59 -15.34 5.21
N GLY A 488 -25.40 -14.87 5.57
CA GLY A 488 -24.35 -15.70 6.15
C GLY A 488 -23.14 -15.86 5.25
N THR A 489 -22.00 -16.15 5.86
CA THR A 489 -20.69 -16.18 5.21
C THR A 489 -20.19 -17.60 4.94
N GLY A 490 -20.87 -18.62 5.51
CA GLY A 490 -20.42 -20.00 5.54
C GLY A 490 -19.13 -20.21 6.35
N VAL A 491 -18.65 -19.17 7.04
CA VAL A 491 -17.40 -19.22 7.79
C VAL A 491 -17.70 -19.82 9.15
N THR A 492 -16.93 -20.85 9.50
CA THR A 492 -17.09 -21.59 10.76
C THR A 492 -15.76 -21.65 11.49
N GLY A 493 -15.84 -21.59 12.82
CA GLY A 493 -14.69 -21.64 13.71
C GLY A 493 -13.81 -20.38 13.69
N ALA A 494 -12.68 -20.49 14.41
CA ALA A 494 -11.69 -19.43 14.52
C ALA A 494 -11.28 -18.83 13.18
N ALA A 495 -11.06 -17.51 13.13
CA ALA A 495 -10.27 -16.91 12.06
C ALA A 495 -8.94 -17.66 11.96
N LYS A 496 -8.70 -18.34 10.84
CA LYS A 496 -7.48 -19.13 10.60
C LYS A 496 -6.30 -18.20 10.38
N ASN A 497 -5.76 -17.64 11.45
CA ASN A 497 -4.57 -16.81 11.41
C ASN A 497 -3.40 -17.58 12.01
N ASN A 498 -2.32 -17.73 11.22
CA ASN A 498 -1.09 -18.40 11.63
C ASN A 498 0.03 -17.40 12.02
N LEU A 499 -0.23 -16.10 12.01
CA LEU A 499 0.78 -15.08 12.33
C LEU A 499 1.39 -15.30 13.72
N ASN A 500 0.60 -15.62 14.75
CA ASN A 500 1.11 -15.94 16.09
C ASN A 500 1.93 -17.23 16.16
N ARG A 501 1.90 -18.08 15.12
CA ARG A 501 2.78 -19.25 15.02
C ARG A 501 4.13 -18.88 14.42
N ILE A 502 4.16 -17.83 13.60
CA ILE A 502 5.34 -17.40 12.85
C ILE A 502 6.10 -16.31 13.62
N TYR A 503 5.38 -15.41 14.29
CA TYR A 503 5.94 -14.21 14.90
C TYR A 503 5.70 -14.14 16.41
N ASN A 504 6.67 -13.57 17.13
CA ASN A 504 6.48 -12.96 18.44
C ASN A 504 6.26 -11.45 18.25
N PRO A 505 5.38 -10.81 19.04
CA PRO A 505 5.33 -9.36 19.10
C PRO A 505 6.64 -8.81 19.68
N GLY A 506 6.99 -7.59 19.30
CA GLY A 506 8.00 -6.81 19.99
C GLY A 506 7.60 -6.55 21.45
N PRO A 507 8.56 -6.19 22.33
CA PRO A 507 8.23 -5.81 23.69
C PRO A 507 7.35 -4.57 23.67
N VAL A 508 6.20 -4.66 24.35
CA VAL A 508 5.40 -3.51 24.75
C VAL A 508 5.42 -3.55 26.26
N ASN A 509 6.13 -2.63 26.91
CA ASN A 509 6.14 -2.53 28.36
C ASN A 509 4.86 -1.82 28.81
N THR A 510 3.73 -2.51 28.71
CA THR A 510 2.51 -2.09 29.42
C THR A 510 2.67 -2.55 30.87
N GLN A 511 2.96 -1.61 31.78
CA GLN A 511 2.88 -1.87 33.22
C GLN A 511 1.42 -1.96 33.70
#